data_AF-A0AAD7RX92-F1
#
_entry.id   AF-A0AAD7RX92-F1
#
_cell.length_a   1.000
_cell.length_b   1.000
_cell.length_c   1.000
_cell.angle_alpha   90.00
_cell.angle_beta   90.00
_cell.angle_gamma   90.00
#
_symmetry.space_group_name_H-M   'P 1'
#
loop_
_entity.id
_entity.type
_entity.pdbx_description
1 polymer ?
#
loop_
_entity_poly.entity_id
_entity_poly.type
_entity_poly.pdbx_seq_one_letter_code
_entity_poly.pdbx_strand_id
1 'polypeptide(L)'
;MSTLHRDGRISGREDRMPEVILDYNATKGGVDNLDKLLACYSCQRRTLRWPLVIIFNILDVSAYNAFSIWMAINPDWNQRKLQRYLFLEELGKALVTPHIQRRQHVPRTPASPAIVRTMVETPAVPPA
;
A
#
# COMPACT_ATOMS: atom_id res chain seq x y z
N MET A 1 23.95 -1.45 -19.56
CA MET A 1 23.79 -1.90 -20.97
C MET A 1 22.37 -1.53 -21.41
N SER A 2 22.20 -0.89 -22.56
CA SER A 2 20.87 -0.48 -23.07
C SER A 2 20.66 -1.05 -24.46
N THR A 3 19.47 -1.59 -24.74
CA THR A 3 19.04 -2.02 -26.07
C THR A 3 18.29 -0.92 -26.84
N LEU A 4 17.82 0.11 -26.12
CA LEU A 4 17.15 1.30 -26.65
C LEU A 4 18.15 2.31 -27.22
N HIS A 5 19.23 2.55 -26.49
CA HIS A 5 20.28 3.48 -26.90
C HIS A 5 21.39 2.72 -27.63
N ARG A 6 21.42 2.83 -28.95
CA ARG A 6 22.42 2.19 -29.80
C ARG A 6 23.61 3.11 -30.11
N ASP A 7 23.45 4.40 -29.82
CA ASP A 7 24.41 5.44 -30.14
C ASP A 7 24.83 6.14 -28.84
N GLY A 8 26.09 6.58 -28.76
CA GLY A 8 26.68 7.21 -27.57
C GLY A 8 26.24 8.66 -27.36
N ARG A 9 24.94 8.95 -27.50
CA ARG A 9 24.39 10.31 -27.44
C ARG A 9 24.63 10.92 -26.05
N ILE A 10 25.19 12.13 -26.06
CA ILE A 10 25.46 12.93 -24.88
C ILE A 10 24.36 13.99 -24.76
N SER A 11 23.78 14.13 -23.57
CA SER A 11 22.73 15.14 -23.36
C SER A 11 23.30 16.55 -23.44
N GLY A 12 22.47 17.52 -23.84
CA GLY A 12 22.82 18.94 -23.87
C GLY A 12 22.85 19.62 -22.50
N ARG A 13 22.79 18.87 -21.39
CA ARG A 13 22.87 19.42 -20.03
C ARG A 13 24.30 19.89 -19.73
N GLU A 14 24.44 20.79 -18.76
CA GLU A 14 25.76 21.30 -18.34
C GLU A 14 26.70 20.19 -17.85
N ASP A 15 26.15 19.15 -17.21
CA ASP A 15 26.88 17.96 -16.74
C ASP A 15 27.34 17.03 -17.86
N ARG A 16 26.91 17.27 -19.12
CA ARG A 16 27.19 16.46 -20.32
C ARG A 16 26.98 14.96 -20.06
N MET A 17 25.96 14.64 -19.30
CA MET A 17 25.69 13.26 -18.93
C MET A 17 25.09 12.50 -20.14
N PRO A 18 25.51 11.25 -20.41
CA PRO A 18 24.93 10.47 -21.49
C PRO A 18 23.43 10.26 -21.31
N GLU A 19 22.66 10.33 -22.40
CA GLU A 19 21.20 10.16 -22.39
C GLU A 19 20.80 8.83 -21.72
N VAL A 20 21.55 7.76 -22.00
CA VAL A 20 21.43 6.44 -21.36
C VAL A 20 21.35 6.51 -19.84
N ILE A 21 22.22 7.32 -19.22
CA ILE A 21 22.32 7.37 -17.76
C ILE A 21 21.18 8.22 -17.18
N LEU A 22 20.75 9.25 -17.90
CA LEU A 22 19.57 10.05 -17.52
C LEU A 22 18.32 9.18 -17.49
N ASP A 23 18.06 8.43 -18.55
CA ASP A 23 16.90 7.54 -18.66
C ASP A 23 16.91 6.44 -17.58
N TYR A 24 18.09 5.84 -17.35
CA TYR A 24 18.25 4.88 -16.27
C TYR A 24 17.95 5.51 -14.90
N ASN A 25 18.50 6.69 -14.61
CA ASN A 25 18.29 7.35 -13.32
C ASN A 25 16.85 7.82 -13.12
N ALA A 26 16.14 8.19 -14.18
CA ALA A 26 14.73 8.57 -14.12
C ALA A 26 13.83 7.38 -13.75
N THR A 27 14.22 6.15 -14.13
CA THR A 27 13.35 4.96 -14.02
C THR A 27 13.78 3.95 -12.94
N LYS A 28 15.07 3.93 -12.56
CA LYS A 28 15.62 2.95 -11.60
C LYS A 28 14.96 2.97 -10.22
N GLY A 29 14.33 4.08 -9.84
CA GLY A 29 13.80 4.29 -8.50
C GLY A 29 12.46 3.63 -8.21
N GLY A 30 11.80 3.00 -9.20
CA GLY A 30 10.44 2.46 -9.03
C GLY A 30 10.33 1.46 -7.87
N VAL A 31 11.19 0.44 -7.85
CA VAL A 31 11.20 -0.62 -6.82
C VAL A 31 11.64 -0.05 -5.47
N ASP A 32 12.74 0.71 -5.43
CA ASP A 32 13.23 1.32 -4.18
C ASP A 32 12.20 2.23 -3.52
N ASN A 33 11.42 2.97 -4.32
CA ASN A 33 10.34 3.81 -3.81
C ASN A 33 9.20 2.98 -3.24
N LEU A 34 8.81 1.90 -3.92
CA LEU A 34 7.84 0.94 -3.39
C LEU A 34 8.32 0.35 -2.06
N ASP A 35 9.56 -0.12 -1.99
CA ASP A 35 10.13 -0.72 -0.77
C ASP A 35 10.13 0.26 0.41
N LYS A 36 10.53 1.52 0.17
CA LYS A 36 10.43 2.60 1.17
C LYS A 36 8.99 2.82 1.64
N LEU A 37 8.05 2.81 0.70
CA LEU A 37 6.64 2.98 1.00
C LEU A 37 6.11 1.81 1.84
N LEU A 38 6.39 0.57 1.47
CA LEU A 38 5.97 -0.62 2.22
C LEU A 38 6.58 -0.63 3.63
N ALA A 39 7.84 -0.23 3.78
CA ALA A 39 8.49 -0.14 5.09
C ALA A 39 7.79 0.84 6.07
N CYS A 40 7.12 1.89 5.57
CA CYS A 40 6.41 2.84 6.45
C CYS A 40 5.11 2.27 7.04
N TYR A 41 4.41 1.37 6.33
CA TYR A 41 3.12 0.83 6.75
C TYR A 41 3.04 -0.66 6.45
N SER A 42 3.90 -1.43 7.12
CA SER A 42 3.97 -2.89 6.97
C SER A 42 3.18 -3.63 8.04
N CYS A 43 2.55 -4.74 7.65
CA CYS A 43 1.93 -5.69 8.58
C CYS A 43 2.91 -6.78 9.08
N GLN A 44 4.18 -6.71 8.70
CA GLN A 44 5.19 -7.68 9.10
C GLN A 44 5.34 -7.76 10.62
N ARG A 45 5.51 -8.98 11.12
CA ARG A 45 5.81 -9.26 12.52
C ARG A 45 7.05 -10.12 12.63
N ARG A 46 7.81 -9.93 13.71
CA ARG A 46 8.94 -10.81 14.03
C ARG A 46 8.44 -12.25 14.11
N THR A 47 9.01 -13.11 13.28
CA THR A 47 8.63 -14.53 13.17
C THR A 47 9.87 -15.37 12.88
N LEU A 48 9.88 -16.62 13.34
CA LEU A 48 10.91 -17.61 13.02
C LEU A 48 10.51 -18.52 11.84
N ARG A 49 9.32 -18.30 11.26
CA ARG A 49 8.78 -19.11 10.18
C ARG A 49 8.89 -18.35 8.86
N TRP A 50 9.86 -18.71 8.01
CA TRP A 50 10.10 -18.04 6.73
C TRP A 50 8.87 -17.94 5.80
N PRO A 51 7.92 -18.92 5.75
CA PRO A 51 6.76 -18.78 4.86
C PRO A 51 5.85 -17.62 5.28
N LEU A 52 5.79 -17.31 6.58
CA LEU A 52 5.01 -16.17 7.07
C LEU A 52 5.58 -14.84 6.58
N VAL A 53 6.90 -14.73 6.43
CA VAL A 53 7.54 -13.53 5.88
C VAL A 53 7.05 -13.27 4.45
N ILE A 54 6.93 -14.32 3.64
CA ILE A 54 6.38 -14.22 2.29
C ILE A 54 4.93 -13.79 2.31
N ILE A 55 4.11 -14.38 3.20
CA ILE A 55 2.70 -13.99 3.32
C ILE A 55 2.56 -12.52 3.71
N PHE A 56 3.38 -12.02 4.64
CA PHE A 56 3.37 -10.60 5.00
C PHE A 56 3.77 -9.71 3.81
N ASN A 57 4.79 -10.08 3.05
CA ASN A 57 5.18 -9.35 1.85
C ASN A 57 4.05 -9.31 0.80
N ILE A 58 3.38 -10.45 0.57
CA ILE A 58 2.25 -10.52 -0.35
C ILE A 58 1.13 -9.58 0.11
N LEU A 59 0.82 -9.56 1.40
CA LEU A 59 -0.22 -8.66 1.95
C LEU A 59 0.15 -7.19 1.76
N ASP A 60 1.37 -6.79 2.11
CA ASP A 60 1.82 -5.41 2.02
C ASP A 60 1.82 -4.91 0.55
N VAL A 61 2.36 -5.71 -0.38
CA VAL A 61 2.37 -5.39 -1.82
C VAL A 61 0.95 -5.34 -2.39
N SER A 62 0.09 -6.29 -2.02
CA SER A 62 -1.29 -6.34 -2.51
C SER A 62 -2.10 -5.14 -2.04
N ALA A 63 -1.93 -4.73 -0.78
CA ALA A 63 -2.60 -3.56 -0.23
C ALA A 63 -2.15 -2.27 -0.93
N TYR A 64 -0.85 -2.14 -1.24
CA TYR A 64 -0.34 -1.00 -2.01
C TYR A 64 -0.88 -0.98 -3.44
N ASN A 65 -0.93 -2.12 -4.12
CA ASN A 65 -1.48 -2.21 -5.47
C ASN A 65 -2.98 -1.86 -5.50
N ALA A 66 -3.74 -2.33 -4.51
CA ALA A 66 -5.14 -1.96 -4.34
C ALA A 66 -5.31 -0.44 -4.14
N PHE A 67 -4.45 0.18 -3.32
CA PHE A 67 -4.43 1.64 -3.14
C PHE A 67 -4.11 2.37 -4.46
N SER A 68 -3.12 1.90 -5.21
CA SER A 68 -2.76 2.50 -6.50
C SER A 68 -3.91 2.46 -7.50
N ILE A 69 -4.63 1.33 -7.57
CA ILE A 69 -5.82 1.19 -8.43
C ILE A 69 -6.94 2.10 -7.94
N TRP A 70 -7.18 2.14 -6.62
CA TRP A 70 -8.22 2.99 -6.03
C TRP A 70 -8.01 4.48 -6.36
N MET A 71 -6.78 4.97 -6.20
CA MET A 71 -6.42 6.35 -6.52
C MET A 71 -6.49 6.66 -8.02
N ALA A 72 -6.20 5.67 -8.88
CA ALA A 72 -6.34 5.83 -10.33
C ALA A 72 -7.80 5.97 -10.76
N ILE A 73 -8.72 5.30 -10.07
CA ILE A 73 -10.16 5.38 -10.32
C ILE A 73 -10.78 6.62 -9.65
N ASN A 74 -10.30 6.98 -8.46
CA ASN A 74 -10.86 8.05 -7.62
C ASN A 74 -9.78 9.08 -7.25
N PRO A 75 -9.33 9.93 -8.20
CA PRO A 75 -8.24 10.87 -7.97
C PRO A 75 -8.56 11.93 -6.90
N ASP A 76 -9.83 12.30 -6.77
CA ASP A 76 -10.31 13.30 -5.81
C ASP A 76 -10.64 12.71 -4.43
N TRP A 77 -10.46 11.40 -4.25
CA TRP A 77 -10.77 10.75 -2.99
C TRP A 77 -9.86 11.27 -1.86
N ASN A 78 -10.47 11.94 -0.90
CA ASN A 78 -9.88 12.26 0.40
C ASN A 78 -8.50 12.93 0.28
N GLN A 79 -8.41 14.08 -0.40
CA GLN A 79 -7.21 14.89 -0.73
C GLN A 79 -6.41 15.41 0.50
N ARG A 80 -6.19 14.57 1.51
CA ARG A 80 -5.43 14.82 2.73
C ARG A 80 -4.03 14.25 2.60
N LYS A 81 -3.08 14.76 3.40
CA LYS A 81 -1.69 14.24 3.43
C LYS A 81 -1.56 12.74 3.81
N LEU A 82 -2.62 12.11 4.32
CA LEU A 82 -2.63 10.75 4.87
C LEU A 82 -3.51 9.76 4.10
N GLN A 83 -3.77 9.98 2.80
CA GLN A 83 -4.61 9.13 1.95
C GLN A 83 -4.32 7.62 2.10
N ARG A 84 -3.05 7.23 2.03
CA ARG A 84 -2.66 5.81 2.12
C ARG A 84 -2.98 5.19 3.48
N TYR A 85 -2.73 5.92 4.57
CA TYR A 85 -3.04 5.44 5.91
C TYR A 85 -4.55 5.22 6.07
N LEU A 86 -5.35 6.20 5.62
CA LEU A 86 -6.81 6.12 5.68
C LEU A 86 -7.34 4.96 4.82
N PHE A 87 -6.77 4.76 3.63
CA PHE A 87 -7.11 3.63 2.77
C PHE A 87 -6.84 2.29 3.46
N LEU A 88 -5.66 2.13 4.08
CA LEU A 88 -5.32 0.89 4.80
C LEU A 88 -6.22 0.65 6.01
N GLU A 89 -6.62 1.72 6.72
CA GLU A 89 -7.58 1.64 7.82
C GLU A 89 -8.95 1.18 7.35
N GLU A 90 -9.47 1.79 6.28
CA GLU A 90 -10.77 1.42 5.68
C GLU A 90 -10.74 0.00 5.11
N LEU A 91 -9.66 -0.37 4.42
CA LEU A 91 -9.45 -1.74 3.92
C LEU A 91 -9.48 -2.76 5.07
N GLY A 92 -8.75 -2.48 6.16
CA GLY A 92 -8.74 -3.34 7.33
C GLY A 92 -10.12 -3.50 7.97
N LYS A 93 -10.87 -2.40 8.12
CA LYS A 93 -12.26 -2.44 8.61
C LYS A 93 -13.17 -3.23 7.68
N ALA A 94 -13.09 -3.02 6.36
CA ALA A 94 -13.91 -3.71 5.38
C ALA A 94 -13.68 -5.22 5.39
N LEU A 95 -12.42 -5.66 5.51
CA LEU A 95 -12.07 -7.08 5.56
C LEU A 95 -12.54 -7.76 6.85
N VAL A 96 -12.46 -7.07 7.99
CA VAL A 96 -12.71 -7.68 9.30
C VAL A 96 -14.19 -7.61 9.71
N THR A 97 -14.94 -6.59 9.28
CA THR A 97 -16.35 -6.37 9.68
C THR A 97 -17.26 -7.59 9.48
N PRO A 98 -17.28 -8.26 8.31
CA PRO A 98 -18.13 -9.44 8.12
C PRO A 98 -17.79 -10.60 9.06
N HIS A 99 -16.50 -10.76 9.39
CA HIS A 99 -16.05 -11.80 10.32
C HIS A 99 -16.39 -11.46 11.77
N ILE A 100 -16.38 -10.17 12.14
CA ILE A 100 -16.84 -9.72 13.46
C ILE A 100 -18.34 -9.96 13.60
N GLN A 101 -19.14 -9.59 12.61
CA GLN A 101 -20.59 -9.78 12.63
C GLN A 101 -21.00 -11.26 12.73
N ARG A 102 -20.23 -12.17 12.09
CA ARG A 102 -20.47 -13.62 12.19
C ARG A 102 -20.05 -14.23 13.54
N ARG A 103 -19.24 -13.56 14.35
CA ARG A 103 -18.82 -14.11 15.64
C ARG A 103 -19.99 -14.10 16.62
N GLN A 104 -20.44 -15.28 17.01
CA GLN A 104 -21.45 -15.46 18.07
C GLN A 104 -20.94 -15.06 19.47
N HIS A 105 -19.62 -15.17 19.71
CA HIS A 105 -19.03 -14.88 21.01
C HIS A 105 -18.23 -13.57 20.95
N VAL A 106 -18.66 -12.61 21.75
CA VAL A 106 -17.94 -11.34 21.95
C VAL A 106 -16.58 -11.65 22.59
N PRO A 107 -15.47 -11.03 22.13
CA PRO A 107 -14.17 -11.30 22.72
C PRO A 107 -14.16 -10.92 24.20
N ARG A 108 -13.55 -11.76 25.03
CA ARG A 108 -13.59 -11.68 26.51
C ARG A 108 -12.88 -10.46 27.10
N THR A 109 -12.03 -9.79 26.33
CA THR A 109 -11.31 -8.58 26.77
C THR A 109 -12.25 -7.38 26.82
N PRO A 110 -12.32 -6.61 27.92
CA PRO A 110 -13.32 -5.55 28.11
C PRO A 110 -13.29 -4.42 27.07
N ALA A 111 -12.15 -4.17 26.42
CA ALA A 111 -12.03 -3.19 25.33
C ALA A 111 -12.63 -3.67 23.99
N SER A 112 -12.73 -4.99 23.78
CA SER A 112 -13.17 -5.58 22.52
C SER A 112 -14.70 -5.53 22.29
N PRO A 113 -15.57 -5.73 23.30
CA PRO A 113 -17.02 -5.58 23.16
C PRO A 113 -17.45 -4.22 22.62
N ALA A 114 -16.81 -3.14 23.06
CA ALA A 114 -17.15 -1.78 22.63
C ALA A 114 -16.90 -1.60 21.13
N ILE A 115 -15.78 -2.09 20.61
CA ILE A 115 -15.43 -2.05 19.18
C ILE A 115 -16.38 -2.92 18.34
N VAL A 116 -16.77 -4.09 18.85
CA VAL A 116 -17.73 -4.96 18.15
C VAL A 116 -19.09 -4.29 18.04
N ARG A 117 -19.56 -3.63 19.10
CA ARG A 117 -20.85 -2.91 19.08
C ARG A 117 -20.85 -1.77 18.07
N THR A 118 -19.81 -0.92 18.06
CA THR A 118 -19.73 0.19 17.09
C THR A 118 -19.66 -0.29 15.65
N MET A 119 -18.96 -1.38 15.36
CA MET A 119 -18.90 -1.97 14.00
C MET A 119 -20.19 -2.66 13.56
N VAL A 120 -21.02 -3.16 14.49
CA VAL A 120 -22.34 -3.72 14.19
C VAL A 120 -23.38 -2.62 13.99
N GLU A 121 -23.29 -1.53 14.75
CA GLU A 121 -24.26 -0.43 14.74
C GLU A 121 -24.06 0.56 13.57
N THR A 122 -22.88 0.61 12.94
CA THR A 122 -22.62 1.49 11.79
C THR A 122 -23.00 0.77 10.48
N PRO A 123 -24.10 1.14 9.79
CA PRO A 123 -24.38 0.58 8.47
C PRO A 123 -23.37 1.14 7.48
N ALA A 124 -22.91 0.32 6.54
CA ALA A 124 -22.08 0.76 5.43
C ALA A 124 -22.81 1.86 4.64
N VAL A 125 -22.45 3.12 4.88
CA VAL A 125 -22.86 4.23 4.02
C VAL A 125 -21.97 4.17 2.77
N PRO A 126 -22.53 3.94 1.58
CA PRO A 126 -21.75 3.97 0.35
C PRO A 126 -21.24 5.40 0.11
N PRO A 127 -20.00 5.58 -0.40
CA PRO A 127 -19.53 6.90 -0.78
C PRO A 127 -20.38 7.43 -1.94
N ALA A 128 -20.86 8.68 -1.79
CA ALA A 128 -21.57 9.44 -2.80
C ALA A 128 -20.65 9.89 -3.94
#